data_AF-A0A0L6W8P5-F1
#
_entry.id   AF-A0A0L6W8P5-F1
#
_cell.length_a   1.000
_cell.length_b   1.000
_cell.length_c   1.000
_cell.angle_alpha   90.00
_cell.angle_beta   90.00
_cell.angle_gamma   90.00
#
_symmetry.space_group_name_H-M   'P 1'
#
loop_
_entity.id
_entity.type
_entity.pdbx_description
1 polymer ?
#
loop_
_entity_poly.entity_id
_entity_poly.type
_entity_poly.pdbx_seq_one_letter_code
_entity_poly.pdbx_strand_id
1 'polypeptide(L)' 'MVHVVPSRINYTARQVAELIFDEVYKYHGLPRAIVSDRDLPSTQHDQRPRATRPSSSTLEGCQDR' A
#
# COMPACT_ATOMS: atom_id res chain seq x y z
N MET A 1 -17.52 4.96 -19.80
CA MET A 1 -17.41 6.43 -19.93
C MET A 1 -16.26 6.88 -19.05
N VAL A 2 -15.39 7.76 -19.52
CA VAL A 2 -14.18 8.20 -18.81
C VAL A 2 -14.26 9.71 -18.59
N HIS A 3 -13.96 10.17 -17.37
CA HIS A 3 -13.89 11.58 -17.02
C HIS A 3 -12.42 11.96 -16.82
N VAL A 4 -11.90 12.88 -17.64
CA VAL A 4 -10.51 13.33 -17.57
C VAL A 4 -10.47 14.77 -17.09
N VAL A 5 -9.77 15.01 -15.99
CA VAL A 5 -9.60 16.33 -15.39
C VAL A 5 -8.17 16.80 -15.65
N PRO A 6 -7.95 17.98 -16.24
CA PRO A 6 -6.61 18.52 -16.43
C PRO A 6 -6.00 18.85 -15.07
N SER A 7 -4.85 18.24 -14.75
CA SER A 7 -4.10 18.49 -13.52
C SER A 7 -2.68 18.96 -13.80
N ARG A 8 -2.06 19.64 -12.83
CA ARG A 8 -0.67 20.10 -12.92
C ARG A 8 0.25 19.16 -12.15
N ILE A 9 1.50 19.07 -12.59
CA ILE A 9 2.47 18.18 -11.98
C ILE A 9 2.89 18.59 -10.56
N ASN A 10 2.64 19.83 -10.14
CA ASN A 10 3.13 20.38 -8.86
C ASN A 10 2.05 20.43 -7.77
N TYR A 11 0.98 19.65 -7.88
CA TYR A 11 -0.03 19.62 -6.84
C TYR A 11 0.44 18.88 -5.59
N THR A 12 0.19 19.50 -4.45
CA THR A 12 0.28 18.85 -3.14
C THR A 12 -0.87 17.86 -2.96
N ALA A 13 -0.72 16.90 -2.04
CA ALA A 13 -1.76 15.91 -1.75
C ALA A 13 -3.12 16.56 -1.42
N ARG A 14 -3.11 17.71 -0.72
CA ARG A 14 -4.34 18.46 -0.39
C ARG A 14 -5.03 19.01 -1.63
N GLN A 15 -4.26 19.62 -2.55
CA GLN A 15 -4.80 20.17 -3.79
C GLN A 15 -5.36 19.07 -4.70
N VAL A 16 -4.73 17.89 -4.73
CA VAL A 16 -5.26 16.73 -5.47
C VAL A 16 -6.58 16.27 -4.84
N ALA A 17 -6.67 16.20 -3.51
CA ALA A 17 -7.90 15.82 -2.82
C ALA A 17 -9.04 16.79 -3.12
N GLU A 18 -8.80 18.10 -3.04
CA GLU A 18 -9.77 19.15 -3.42
C GLU A 18 -10.27 18.94 -4.85
N LEU A 19 -9.36 18.72 -5.82
CA LEU A 19 -9.71 18.48 -7.21
C LEU A 19 -10.57 17.22 -7.42
N ILE A 20 -10.28 16.13 -6.69
CA ILE A 20 -11.06 14.89 -6.74
C ILE A 20 -12.48 15.13 -6.21
N PHE A 21 -12.64 15.88 -5.13
CA PHE A 21 -13.96 16.18 -4.57
C PHE A 21 -14.80 17.05 -5.50
N ASP A 22 -14.20 18.06 -6.12
CA ASP A 22 -14.92 19.00 -7.00
C ASP A 22 -15.32 18.36 -8.35
N GLU A 23 -14.42 17.56 -8.95
CA GLU A 23 -14.58 17.08 -10.33
C GLU A 23 -14.94 15.60 -10.46
N VAL A 24 -14.66 14.77 -9.46
CA VAL A 24 -14.99 13.33 -9.52
C VAL A 24 -16.16 13.02 -8.61
N TYR A 25 -16.07 13.38 -7.33
CA TYR A 25 -17.05 13.02 -6.33
C TYR A 25 -18.44 13.61 -6.62
N LYS A 26 -18.48 14.88 -7.05
CA LYS A 26 -19.74 15.56 -7.38
C LYS A 26 -20.54 14.88 -8.50
N TYR A 27 -19.87 14.33 -9.51
CA TYR A 27 -20.54 13.77 -10.69
C TYR A 27 -20.68 12.25 -10.66
N HIS A 28 -19.76 11.54 -9.99
CA HIS A 28 -19.68 10.07 -10.01
C HIS A 28 -19.77 9.43 -8.62
N GLY A 29 -19.75 10.23 -7.54
CA GLY A 29 -19.70 9.73 -6.17
C GLY A 29 -18.30 9.24 -5.77
N LEU A 30 -18.24 8.42 -4.71
CA LEU A 30 -16.98 7.93 -4.17
C LEU A 30 -16.31 6.94 -5.15
N PRO A 31 -15.07 7.18 -5.61
CA PRO A 31 -14.37 6.22 -6.43
C PRO A 31 -14.06 4.95 -5.64
N ARG A 32 -14.20 3.79 -6.29
CA ARG A 32 -13.93 2.48 -5.66
C ARG A 32 -12.44 2.26 -5.35
N ALA A 33 -11.55 2.88 -6.11
CA ALA A 33 -10.10 2.84 -5.90
C ALA A 33 -9.46 4.12 -6.48
N ILE A 34 -8.42 4.62 -5.81
CA ILE A 34 -7.59 5.72 -6.30
C ILE A 34 -6.21 5.13 -6.59
N VAL A 35 -5.79 5.17 -7.87
CA VAL A 35 -4.50 4.66 -8.31
C VAL A 35 -3.65 5.86 -8.73
N SER A 36 -2.48 5.99 -8.12
CA SER A 36 -1.51 7.07 -8.38
C SER A 36 -0.25 6.46 -8.95
N ASP A 37 0.18 6.95 -10.12
CA ASP A 37 1.44 6.56 -10.76
C ASP A 37 2.67 7.16 -10.04
N ARG A 38 2.44 8.13 -9.15
CA ARG A 38 3.49 8.87 -8.44
C ARG A 38 3.84 8.30 -7.09
N ASP A 39 2.88 7.62 -6.48
CA ASP A 39 3.10 6.97 -5.21
C ASP A 39 3.76 5.63 -5.50
N LEU A 40 5.10 5.60 -5.46
CA LEU A 40 5.87 4.37 -5.35
C LEU A 40 5.16 3.49 -4.31
N PRO A 41 4.81 2.23 -4.61
CA PRO A 41 3.97 1.41 -3.76
C PRO A 41 4.56 1.39 -2.36
N SER A 42 3.93 2.16 -1.46
CA SER A 42 4.37 2.40 -0.09
C SER A 42 4.02 1.21 0.78
N THR A 43 4.30 -0.01 0.31
CA THR A 43 4.22 -1.26 1.07
C THR A 43 5.01 -2.39 0.38
N GLN A 44 6.32 -2.22 0.20
CA GLN A 44 7.24 -3.28 0.65
C GLN A 44 7.75 -2.90 2.04
N HIS A 45 6.81 -2.65 2.97
CA HIS A 45 7.15 -2.76 4.38
C HIS A 45 7.35 -4.25 4.65
N ASP A 46 8.60 -4.69 4.45
CA ASP A 46 9.23 -5.94 4.88
C ASP A 46 8.25 -6.97 5.47
N GLN A 47 7.57 -7.74 4.61
CA GLN A 47 7.05 -9.04 5.02
C GLN A 47 8.18 -10.06 4.90
N ARG A 48 9.28 -9.87 5.66
CA ARG A 48 10.15 -11.00 5.93
C ARG A 48 9.29 -12.03 6.64
N PRO A 49 9.18 -13.27 6.13
CA PRO A 49 8.58 -14.33 6.93
C PRO A 49 9.41 -14.41 8.21
N ARG A 50 8.75 -14.19 9.36
CA ARG A 50 9.35 -14.37 10.68
C ARG A 50 9.93 -15.78 10.69
N ALA A 51 11.25 -15.89 10.59
CA ALA A 51 11.93 -17.18 10.69
C ALA A 51 11.43 -17.83 11.98
N THR A 52 10.73 -18.94 11.83
CA THR A 52 10.30 -19.78 12.94
C THR A 52 11.57 -20.14 13.68
N ARG A 53 11.79 -19.55 14.86
CA ARG A 53 12.86 -19.98 15.75
C ARG A 53 12.67 -21.48 15.95
N PRO A 54 13.65 -22.35 15.66
CA PRO A 54 13.55 -23.74 16.06
C PRO A 54 13.43 -23.75 17.58
N SER A 55 12.35 -24.36 18.08
CA SER A 55 12.21 -24.64 19.50
C SER A 55 13.42 -25.45 19.95
N SER A 56 14.09 -24.97 20.98
CA SER A 56 15.32 -25.51 21.57
C SER A 56 15.14 -26.86 22.27
N SER A 57 14.34 -27.78 21.73
CA SER A 57 14.02 -29.07 22.36
C SER A 57 14.71 -30.27 21.73
N THR A 58 15.69 -30.07 20.84
CA THR A 58 16.58 -31.15 20.38
C THR A 58 18.00 -30.94 20.89
N LEU A 59 18.14 -30.90 22.21
CA LEU A 59 19.40 -31.12 22.91
C LEU A 59 19.14 -32.03 24.12
N GLU A 60 18.64 -33.24 23.87
CA GLU A 60 18.84 -34.38 24.76
C GLU A 60 18.71 -35.66 23.93
N GLY A 61 19.73 -36.52 24.01
CA GLY A 61 19.70 -37.84 23.37
C GLY A 61 20.84 -38.16 22.41
N CYS A 62 22.05 -37.64 22.63
CA CYS A 62 23.28 -38.29 22.13
C CYS A 62 24.20 -38.56 23.33
N GLN A 63 23.72 -39.43 24.22
CA GLN A 63 24.55 -40.16 25.18
C GLN A 63 24.20 -41.64 25.03
N ASP A 64 25.26 -42.46 25.00
CA ASP A 64 25.31 -43.92 24.97
C ASP A 64 25.03 -44.68 23.65
N ARG A 65 26.07 -44.85 22.82
CA ARG A 65 26.79 -46.13 22.68
C ARG A 65 28.09 -46.00 21.88
#